data_AF-H1SF47-F1
#
_entry.id   AF-H1SF47-F1
#
_cell.length_a   1.000
_cell.length_b   1.000
_cell.length_c   1.000
_cell.angle_alpha   90.00
_cell.angle_beta   90.00
_cell.angle_gamma   90.00
#
_symmetry.space_group_name_H-M   'P 1'
#
loop_
_entity.id
_entity.type
_entity.pdbx_description
1 polymer ?
#
loop_
_entity_poly.entity_id
_entity_poly.type
_entity_poly.pdbx_seq_one_letter_code
_entity_poly.pdbx_strand_id
1 'polypeptide(L)'
;MTYAELIEKALRGRSVNKAAHDMGITQTLLNKYKLGVNLPGFLNALILAKEAGVSENEAMRVLALEEAKRKGMLDQVKQVFRKLFNAPEQGIRMAR
;
A
#
# COMPACT_ATOMS: atom_id res chain seq x y z
N MET A 1 1.17 7.08 8.43
CA MET A 1 2.20 6.38 7.63
C MET A 1 2.28 6.98 6.23
N THR A 2 3.48 7.20 5.70
CA THR A 2 3.75 7.60 4.31
C THR A 2 4.10 6.39 3.43
N TYR A 3 4.15 6.57 2.10
CA TYR A 3 4.60 5.51 1.19
C TYR A 3 6.04 5.06 1.49
N ALA A 4 6.95 6.01 1.75
CA ALA A 4 8.34 5.69 2.08
C ALA A 4 8.42 4.88 3.38
N GLU A 5 7.68 5.26 4.41
CA GLU A 5 7.60 4.52 5.67
C GLU A 5 7.03 3.11 5.50
N LEU A 6 6.02 2.92 4.64
CA LEU A 6 5.48 1.60 4.31
C LEU A 6 6.56 0.71 3.69
N ILE A 7 7.30 1.22 2.70
CA ILE A 7 8.38 0.46 2.06
C ILE A 7 9.51 0.17 3.04
N GLU A 8 9.92 1.13 3.86
CA GLU A 8 10.96 0.94 4.85
C GLU A 8 10.58 -0.13 5.89
N LYS A 9 9.34 -0.07 6.40
CA LYS A 9 8.78 -1.10 7.30
C LYS A 9 8.75 -2.48 6.65
N ALA A 10 8.39 -2.57 5.36
CA ALA A 10 8.42 -3.84 4.64
C ALA A 10 9.85 -4.37 4.44
N LEU A 11 10.83 -3.49 4.21
CA LEU A 11 12.22 -3.92 4.07
C LEU A 11 12.85 -4.41 5.38
N ARG A 12 12.44 -3.88 6.54
CA ARG A 12 12.95 -4.26 7.87
C ARG A 12 14.48 -4.20 7.97
N GLY A 13 15.10 -3.21 7.32
CA GLY A 13 16.55 -3.06 7.25
C GLY A 13 17.29 -4.06 6.34
N ARG A 14 16.58 -5.00 5.68
CA ARG A 14 17.19 -5.95 4.74
C ARG A 14 17.61 -5.25 3.44
N SER A 15 18.59 -5.86 2.77
CA SER A 15 18.89 -5.51 1.38
C SER A 15 17.68 -5.78 0.48
N VAL A 16 17.55 -5.01 -0.61
CA VAL A 16 16.46 -5.18 -1.58
C VAL A 16 16.46 -6.61 -2.15
N ASN A 17 17.64 -7.19 -2.36
CA ASN A 17 17.76 -8.57 -2.86
C ASN A 17 17.16 -9.58 -1.87
N LYS A 18 17.56 -9.53 -0.59
CA LYS A 18 17.05 -10.46 0.43
C LYS A 18 15.53 -10.29 0.63
N ALA A 19 15.07 -9.04 0.72
CA ALA A 19 13.65 -8.73 0.87
C ALA A 19 12.83 -9.22 -0.34
N ALA A 20 13.32 -9.00 -1.56
CA ALA A 20 12.67 -9.45 -2.79
C ALA A 20 12.49 -10.96 -2.81
N HIS A 21 13.56 -11.70 -2.49
CA HIS A 21 13.52 -13.16 -2.37
C HIS A 21 12.49 -13.62 -1.34
N ASP A 22 12.49 -13.04 -0.14
CA ASP A 22 11.58 -13.43 0.95
C ASP A 22 10.11 -13.14 0.63
N MET A 23 9.84 -12.05 -0.09
CA MET A 23 8.50 -11.63 -0.48
C MET A 23 7.98 -12.31 -1.76
N GLY A 24 8.83 -13.04 -2.49
CA GLY A 24 8.49 -13.56 -3.82
C GLY A 24 8.28 -12.47 -4.88
N ILE A 25 8.89 -11.29 -4.68
CA ILE A 25 8.83 -10.16 -5.62
C ILE A 25 10.13 -10.13 -6.42
N THR A 26 10.10 -9.80 -7.71
CA THR A 26 11.34 -9.64 -8.47
C THR A 26 12.16 -8.47 -7.92
N GLN A 27 13.49 -8.66 -7.78
CA GLN A 27 14.37 -7.64 -7.20
C GLN A 27 14.26 -6.29 -7.93
N THR A 28 14.20 -6.32 -9.27
CA THR A 28 14.04 -5.11 -10.10
C THR A 28 12.75 -4.36 -9.76
N LEU A 29 11.66 -5.08 -9.53
CA LEU A 29 10.37 -4.48 -9.22
C LEU A 29 10.36 -3.89 -7.81
N LEU A 30 10.87 -4.62 -6.81
CA LEU A 30 10.99 -4.10 -5.45
C LEU A 30 11.93 -2.88 -5.39
N ASN A 31 12.99 -2.86 -6.20
CA ASN A 31 13.87 -1.70 -6.30
C ASN A 31 13.14 -0.48 -6.86
N LYS A 32 12.30 -0.65 -7.90
CA LYS A 32 11.45 0.42 -8.43
C LYS A 32 10.48 0.96 -7.39
N TYR A 33 9.94 0.09 -6.53
CA TYR A 33 9.07 0.49 -5.41
C TYR A 33 9.84 1.31 -4.39
N LYS A 34 11.02 0.85 -3.96
CA LYS A 34 11.90 1.58 -3.04
C LYS A 34 12.28 2.96 -3.56
N LEU A 35 12.62 3.07 -4.85
CA LEU A 35 12.98 4.34 -5.47
C LEU A 35 11.77 5.22 -5.77
N GLY A 36 10.54 4.73 -5.56
CA GLY A 36 9.32 5.45 -5.89
C GLY A 36 9.10 5.65 -7.39
N VAL A 37 9.83 4.94 -8.26
CA VAL A 37 9.66 5.03 -9.73
C VAL A 37 8.32 4.42 -10.16
N ASN A 38 7.94 3.32 -9.53
CA ASN A 38 6.65 2.66 -9.75
C ASN A 38 5.97 2.42 -8.40
N LEU A 39 4.64 2.44 -8.38
CA LEU A 39 3.88 2.03 -7.21
C LEU A 39 3.53 0.54 -7.30
N PRO A 40 3.44 -0.17 -6.16
CA PRO A 40 2.96 -1.54 -6.14
C PRO A 40 1.49 -1.60 -6.54
N GLY A 41 1.15 -2.56 -7.40
CA GLY A 41 -0.24 -2.94 -7.64
C GLY A 41 -0.82 -3.73 -6.46
N PHE A 42 -2.11 -4.05 -6.52
CA PHE A 42 -2.87 -4.66 -5.42
C PHE A 42 -2.18 -5.85 -4.74
N LEU A 43 -1.73 -6.85 -5.52
CA LEU A 43 -1.09 -8.04 -4.94
C LEU A 43 0.18 -7.69 -4.16
N ASN A 44 1.06 -6.88 -4.75
CA ASN A 44 2.31 -6.51 -4.11
C ASN A 44 2.09 -5.57 -2.93
N ALA A 45 1.03 -4.74 -2.97
CA ALA A 45 0.61 -3.92 -1.83
C ALA A 45 0.26 -4.78 -0.61
N LEU A 46 -0.49 -5.87 -0.81
CA LEU A 46 -0.86 -6.79 0.28
C LEU A 46 0.36 -7.55 0.83
N ILE A 47 1.28 -7.95 -0.05
CA ILE A 47 2.55 -8.58 0.38
C ILE A 47 3.37 -7.59 1.23
N LEU A 48 3.48 -6.33 0.78
CA LEU A 48 4.17 -5.28 1.52
C LEU A 48 3.46 -4.97 2.86
N ALA A 49 2.13 -5.00 2.91
CA ALA A 49 1.36 -4.79 4.13
C ALA A 49 1.66 -5.86 5.18
N LYS A 50 1.59 -7.14 4.77
CA LYS A 50 1.95 -8.29 5.60
C LYS A 50 3.38 -8.16 6.14
N GLU A 51 4.31 -7.80 5.28
CA GLU A 51 5.71 -7.67 5.68
C GLU A 51 5.98 -6.41 6.53
N ALA A 52 5.25 -5.33 6.32
CA ALA A 52 5.34 -4.14 7.17
C ALA A 52 4.63 -4.30 8.52
N GLY A 53 3.83 -5.36 8.71
CA GLY A 53 3.02 -5.56 9.91
C GLY A 53 1.92 -4.50 10.06
N VAL A 54 1.37 -4.04 8.94
CA VAL A 54 0.30 -3.04 8.88
C VAL A 54 -0.95 -3.63 8.24
N SER A 55 -2.11 -3.09 8.58
CA SER A 55 -3.37 -3.57 8.00
C SER A 55 -3.41 -3.34 6.48
N GLU A 56 -4.12 -4.20 5.77
CA GLU A 56 -4.33 -4.11 4.32
C GLU A 56 -5.00 -2.78 3.98
N ASN A 57 -6.00 -2.36 4.77
CA ASN A 57 -6.69 -1.09 4.60
C ASN A 57 -5.75 0.11 4.71
N GLU A 58 -4.82 0.09 5.67
CA GLU A 58 -3.85 1.16 5.83
C GLU A 58 -2.86 1.21 4.66
N ALA A 59 -2.31 0.06 4.25
CA ALA A 59 -1.38 -0.01 3.12
C ALA A 59 -2.04 0.46 1.82
N MET A 60 -3.27 0.01 1.55
CA MET A 60 -4.05 0.42 0.39
C MET A 60 -4.37 1.92 0.42
N ARG A 61 -4.70 2.47 1.59
CA ARG A 61 -4.91 3.91 1.77
C ARG A 61 -3.63 4.71 1.47
N VAL A 62 -2.49 4.27 1.98
CA VAL A 62 -1.19 4.92 1.74
C VAL A 62 -0.89 4.96 0.24
N LEU A 63 -1.08 3.84 -0.46
CA LEU A 63 -0.84 3.76 -1.90
C LEU A 63 -1.80 4.62 -2.72
N ALA A 64 -3.09 4.59 -2.40
CA ALA A 64 -4.08 5.39 -3.08
C ALA A 64 -3.79 6.90 -2.92
N LEU A 65 -3.36 7.34 -1.73
CA LEU A 65 -2.99 8.74 -1.50
C LEU A 65 -1.72 9.13 -2.26
N GLU A 66 -0.72 8.25 -2.31
CA GLU A 66 0.52 8.49 -3.05
C GLU A 66 0.27 8.53 -4.57
N GLU A 67 -0.54 7.61 -5.10
CA GLU A 67 -0.93 7.62 -6.50
C GLU A 67 -1.73 8.88 -6.86
N ALA A 68 -2.69 9.25 -6.01
CA ALA A 68 -3.49 10.46 -6.21
C ALA A 68 -2.62 11.72 -6.18
N LYS A 69 -1.62 11.78 -5.30
CA LYS A 69 -0.65 12.89 -5.26
C LYS A 69 0.10 13.01 -6.58
N ARG A 70 0.60 11.90 -7.14
CA ARG A 70 1.32 11.88 -8.43
C ARG A 70 0.44 12.27 -9.61
N LYS A 71 -0.85 11.96 -9.55
CA LYS A 71 -1.83 12.26 -10.59
C LYS A 71 -2.54 13.61 -10.43
N GLY A 72 -2.25 14.38 -9.38
CA GLY A 72 -2.94 15.65 -9.10
C GLY A 72 -4.40 15.48 -8.67
N MET A 73 -4.78 14.31 -8.15
CA MET A 73 -6.16 13.94 -7.77
C MET A 73 -6.33 13.80 -6.24
N LEU A 74 -5.38 14.32 -5.45
CA LEU A 74 -5.30 14.07 -4.01
C LEU A 74 -6.60 14.43 -3.26
N ASP A 75 -7.21 15.57 -3.61
CA ASP A 75 -8.43 16.03 -2.92
C ASP A 75 -9.65 15.17 -3.24
N GLN A 76 -9.77 14.71 -4.49
CA GLN A 76 -10.84 13.80 -4.90
C GLN A 76 -10.75 12.48 -4.13
N VAL A 77 -9.55 11.89 -4.05
CA VAL A 77 -9.33 10.63 -3.33
C VAL A 77 -9.55 10.79 -1.83
N LYS A 78 -9.11 11.90 -1.21
CA LYS A 78 -9.43 12.20 0.20
C LYS A 78 -10.93 12.28 0.46
N GLN A 79 -11.72 12.83 -0.48
CA GLN A 79 -13.18 12.84 -0.36
C GLN A 79 -13.78 11.43 -0.43
N VAL A 80 -13.29 10.57 -1.33
CA VAL A 80 -13.74 9.18 -1.43
C VAL A 80 -13.47 8.43 -0.13
N PHE A 81 -12.26 8.52 0.43
CA PHE A 81 -11.94 7.91 1.72
C PHE A 81 -12.82 8.43 2.86
N ARG A 82 -13.07 9.74 2.94
CA ARG A 82 -14.00 10.29 3.94
C ARG A 82 -15.40 9.67 3.83
N LYS A 83 -15.91 9.47 2.62
CA LYS A 83 -17.22 8.84 2.42
C LYS A 83 -17.22 7.37 2.81
N LEU A 84 -16.17 6.61 2.46
CA LEU A 84 -16.08 5.18 2.75
C LEU A 84 -16.00 4.88 4.27
N PHE A 85 -15.28 5.72 5.02
CA PHE A 85 -15.03 5.48 6.45
C PHE A 85 -15.96 6.26 7.39
N ASN A 86 -16.73 7.23 6.89
CA ASN A 86 -17.77 7.92 7.66
C ASN A 86 -19.19 7.43 7.31
N ALA A 87 -19.33 6.47 6.40
CA ALA A 87 -20.62 5.83 6.16
C ALA A 87 -20.97 4.96 7.38
N PRO A 88 -22.18 5.07 7.96
CA PRO A 88 -22.62 4.14 8.99
C PRO A 88 -22.54 2.72 8.42
N GLU A 89 -22.04 1.76 9.20
CA GLU A 89 -21.92 0.36 8.83
C GLU A 89 -23.29 -0.21 8.43
N GLN A 90 -23.67 -0.08 7.17
CA GLN A 90 -24.78 -0.83 6.62
C GLN A 90 -24.23 -2.23 6.35
N GLY A 91 -24.51 -3.10 7.32
CA GLY A 91 -23.95 -4.45 7.44
C GLY A 91 -23.91 -5.17 6.10
N ILE A 92 -22.70 -5.62 5.75
CA ILE A 92 -22.51 -6.72 4.81
C ILE A 92 -23.18 -7.92 5.49
N ARG A 93 -24.48 -8.10 5.25
CA ARG A 93 -25.15 -9.38 5.43
C ARG A 93 -24.50 -10.33 4.43
N MET A 94 -23.38 -10.93 4.83
CA MET A 94 -22.93 -12.16 4.18
C MET A 94 -24.03 -13.18 4.43
N ALA A 95 -24.68 -13.57 3.33
CA ALA A 95 -25.68 -14.62 3.33
C ALA A 95 -25.12 -15.83 4.07
N ARG A 96 -25.89 -16.32 5.04
CA ARG A 96 -25.64 -17.59 5.74
C ARG A 96 -25.75 -18.77 4.78
#